data_AF-A0A5K3ELT0-F1
#
_entry.id   AF-A0A5K3ELT0-F1
#
_cell.length_a   1.000
_cell.length_b   1.000
_cell.length_c   1.000
_cell.angle_alpha   90.00
_cell.angle_beta   90.00
_cell.angle_gamma   90.00
#
_symmetry.space_group_name_H-M   'P 1'
#
loop_
_entity.id
_entity.type
_entity.pdbx_description
1 polymer ?
#
loop_
_entity_poly.entity_id
_entity_poly.type
_entity_poly.pdbx_seq_one_letter_code
_entity_poly.pdbx_strand_id
1 'polypeptide(L)'
;MDLVACVIRLAKDMFHEGHTVRDITISFAADLSFILELYSNVLIDNPWKNLLGFCPIGIRYHSTRLPNPKTILVAPLTPQRGIEPPPGLLSSPYRIKLVPNFDIPSVDKTSTRRRAEYGYPIDTARHSLDLRNNRRHQQFLYDFALHTCLGIDRVTPLSSILDLACGVLLPFGGESLMEKGIFALGFDHILRPMKGVDFAQCSLIGSKFPLRPSSIDCIVSISFVQWVTATENERVIGLFAQECVRTMANQGGHCIMQFYPANKRDLDSISEAFVAADRGIRGCRLSAWPVENRGVKIFVYCVKNSLPAVGAN
;
A
#
# COMPACT_ATOMS: atom_id res chain seq x y z
N MET A 1 7.08 -21.68 -25.93
CA MET A 1 8.15 -20.79 -26.43
C MET A 1 7.99 -19.46 -25.73
N ASP A 2 9.07 -18.95 -25.15
CA ASP A 2 9.04 -17.74 -24.34
C ASP A 2 8.78 -16.51 -25.24
N LEU A 3 7.58 -15.94 -25.11
CA LEU A 3 7.06 -14.89 -25.96
C LEU A 3 7.95 -13.64 -25.92
N VAL A 4 8.56 -13.39 -24.77
CA VAL A 4 9.54 -12.33 -24.53
C VAL A 4 10.82 -12.57 -25.33
N ALA A 5 11.31 -13.82 -25.36
CA ALA A 5 12.49 -14.19 -26.15
C ALA A 5 12.23 -14.04 -27.66
N CYS A 6 11.01 -14.32 -28.12
CA CYS A 6 10.61 -14.15 -29.52
C CYS A 6 10.59 -12.68 -29.95
N VAL A 7 10.05 -11.80 -29.10
CA VAL A 7 9.98 -10.35 -29.31
C VAL A 7 11.36 -9.70 -29.29
N ILE A 8 12.21 -10.11 -28.33
CA ILE A 8 13.59 -9.62 -28.24
C ILE A 8 14.39 -10.05 -29.48
N ARG A 9 14.16 -11.26 -30.01
CA ARG A 9 14.81 -11.74 -31.23
C ARG A 9 14.36 -10.94 -32.46
N LEU A 10 13.06 -10.73 -32.62
CA LEU A 10 12.52 -9.94 -33.73
C LEU A 10 13.04 -8.50 -33.74
N ALA A 11 13.13 -7.88 -32.57
CA ALA A 11 13.68 -6.53 -32.43
C ALA A 11 15.18 -6.45 -32.77
N LYS A 12 15.95 -7.50 -32.45
CA LYS A 12 17.37 -7.60 -32.82
C LYS A 12 17.57 -7.76 -34.33
N ASP A 13 16.75 -8.58 -34.97
CA ASP A 13 16.86 -8.83 -36.41
C ASP A 13 16.53 -7.57 -37.21
N MET A 14 15.49 -6.81 -36.82
CA MET A 14 15.14 -5.53 -37.45
C MET A 14 16.22 -4.44 -37.29
N PHE A 15 16.96 -4.44 -36.18
CA PHE A 15 18.07 -3.50 -35.96
C PHE A 15 19.30 -3.83 -36.80
N HIS A 16 19.58 -5.12 -37.04
CA HIS A 16 20.67 -5.55 -37.92
C HIS A 16 20.45 -5.17 -39.39
N GLU A 17 19.20 -5.03 -39.80
CA GLU A 17 18.81 -4.59 -41.15
C GLU A 17 18.78 -3.06 -41.32
N GLY A 18 19.23 -2.30 -40.31
CA GLY A 18 19.34 -0.84 -40.39
C GLY A 18 18.01 -0.09 -40.23
N HIS A 19 16.94 -0.78 -39.82
CA HIS A 19 15.67 -0.15 -39.53
C HIS A 19 15.69 0.52 -38.15
N THR A 20 15.29 1.79 -38.09
CA THR A 20 15.05 2.49 -36.83
C THR A 20 13.68 2.09 -36.31
N VAL A 21 13.64 1.11 -35.40
CA VAL A 21 12.39 0.67 -34.79
C VAL A 21 11.97 1.69 -33.73
N ARG A 22 11.08 2.61 -34.11
CA ARG A 22 10.58 3.65 -33.20
C ARG A 22 9.49 3.14 -32.26
N ASP A 23 8.68 2.18 -32.73
CA ASP A 23 7.58 1.59 -31.97
C ASP A 23 7.37 0.12 -32.39
N ILE A 24 7.36 -0.81 -31.43
CA ILE A 24 6.89 -2.20 -31.66
C ILE A 24 5.55 -2.35 -30.97
N THR A 25 4.50 -2.60 -31.75
CA THR A 25 3.16 -2.90 -31.22
C THR A 25 2.94 -4.40 -31.25
N ILE A 26 2.67 -5.01 -30.08
CA ILE A 26 2.37 -6.44 -29.98
C ILE A 26 0.98 -6.58 -29.39
N SER A 27 0.06 -7.11 -30.17
CA SER A 27 -1.33 -7.32 -29.76
C SER A 27 -1.48 -8.72 -29.19
N PHE A 28 -1.91 -8.82 -27.93
CA PHE A 28 -2.26 -10.10 -27.29
C PHE A 28 -3.75 -10.16 -27.00
N ALA A 29 -4.38 -11.29 -27.29
CA ALA A 29 -5.74 -11.60 -26.89
C ALA A 29 -5.73 -12.26 -25.50
N ALA A 30 -5.59 -11.47 -24.43
CA ALA A 30 -5.97 -11.90 -23.07
C ALA A 30 -6.06 -10.72 -22.10
N ASP A 31 -7.13 -10.71 -21.31
CA ASP A 31 -7.49 -9.74 -20.28
C ASP A 31 -6.47 -9.70 -19.13
N LEU A 32 -5.64 -8.64 -19.01
CA LEU A 32 -5.04 -8.17 -17.74
C LEU A 32 -4.12 -6.96 -17.97
N SER A 33 -4.28 -5.89 -17.18
CA SER A 33 -3.41 -4.70 -17.22
C SER A 33 -2.32 -4.76 -16.17
N PHE A 34 -1.07 -4.69 -16.62
CA PHE A 34 0.10 -4.31 -15.82
C PHE A 34 0.96 -3.31 -16.58
N ILE A 35 1.52 -2.34 -15.87
CA ILE A 35 2.72 -1.63 -16.31
C ILE A 35 3.89 -2.43 -15.75
N LEU A 36 4.53 -3.24 -16.59
CA LEU A 36 5.85 -3.81 -16.34
C LEU A 36 6.86 -2.88 -17.02
N GLU A 37 7.55 -2.05 -16.23
CA GLU A 37 8.83 -1.48 -16.68
C GLU A 37 9.89 -2.58 -16.54
N LEU A 38 10.06 -3.36 -17.61
CA LEU A 38 11.16 -4.32 -17.75
C LEU A 38 12.44 -3.53 -18.02
N TYR A 39 13.22 -3.25 -16.97
CA TYR A 39 14.63 -2.91 -17.13
C TYR A 39 15.42 -4.21 -17.12
N SER A 40 15.71 -4.74 -18.31
CA SER A 40 16.60 -5.87 -18.41
C SER A 40 18.02 -5.41 -18.08
N ASN A 41 18.55 -5.91 -16.95
CA ASN A 41 19.99 -5.98 -16.73
C ASN A 41 20.55 -7.08 -17.65
N VAL A 42 20.52 -6.89 -18.96
CA VAL A 42 21.42 -7.66 -19.81
C VAL A 42 22.74 -6.90 -19.79
N LEU A 43 23.66 -7.37 -18.95
CA LEU A 43 25.09 -7.09 -19.09
C LEU A 43 25.52 -7.61 -20.46
N ILE A 44 25.38 -6.77 -21.48
CA ILE A 44 26.16 -6.89 -22.71
C ILE A 44 27.20 -5.78 -22.61
N ASP A 45 28.46 -6.17 -22.55
CA ASP A 45 29.60 -5.27 -22.76
C ASP A 45 29.46 -4.66 -24.15
N ASN A 46 28.84 -3.48 -24.20
CA ASN A 46 28.71 -2.70 -25.41
C ASN A 46 29.68 -1.51 -25.32
N PRO A 47 30.67 -1.40 -26.23
CA PRO A 47 31.69 -0.35 -26.19
C PRO A 47 31.17 1.05 -26.51
N TRP A 48 29.85 1.24 -26.70
CA TRP A 48 29.23 2.51 -27.10
C TRP A 48 28.36 3.17 -26.02
N LYS A 49 28.61 2.88 -24.73
CA LYS A 49 27.86 3.43 -23.57
C LYS A 49 27.75 4.96 -23.51
N ASN A 50 28.53 5.71 -24.28
CA ASN A 50 28.58 7.17 -24.21
C ASN A 50 27.82 7.92 -25.31
N LEU A 51 27.17 7.25 -26.28
CA LEU A 51 26.60 7.94 -27.46
C LEU A 51 25.08 7.93 -27.60
N LEU A 52 24.35 7.16 -26.78
CA LEU A 52 22.88 7.12 -26.87
C LEU A 52 22.26 7.54 -25.54
N GLY A 53 21.77 8.78 -25.51
CA GLY A 53 20.88 9.25 -24.45
C GLY A 53 19.68 8.29 -24.32
N PHE A 54 19.36 7.96 -23.08
CA PHE A 54 18.29 7.04 -22.71
C PHE A 54 16.95 7.47 -23.33
N CYS A 55 16.45 6.70 -24.30
CA CYS A 55 15.06 6.76 -24.73
C CYS A 55 14.25 5.78 -23.85
N PRO A 56 13.37 6.26 -22.95
CA PRO A 56 12.47 5.36 -22.23
C PRO A 56 11.46 4.77 -23.21
N ILE A 57 11.46 3.44 -23.37
CA ILE A 57 10.41 2.71 -24.08
C ILE A 57 9.19 2.64 -23.16
N GLY A 58 8.19 3.48 -23.42
CA GLY A 58 6.93 3.47 -22.68
C GLY A 58 5.95 2.47 -23.29
N ILE A 59 5.73 1.34 -22.61
CA ILE A 59 4.68 0.38 -23.00
C ILE A 59 3.35 0.86 -22.39
N ARG A 60 2.44 1.39 -23.21
CA ARG A 60 1.05 1.67 -22.81
C ARG A 60 0.17 0.47 -23.13
N TYR A 61 -0.29 -0.22 -22.10
CA TYR A 61 -1.30 -1.26 -22.23
C TYR A 61 -2.69 -0.69 -21.93
N HIS A 62 -3.63 -0.85 -22.87
CA HIS A 62 -5.05 -0.57 -22.65
C HIS A 62 -5.80 -1.88 -22.36
N SER A 63 -6.25 -2.07 -21.12
CA SER A 63 -7.16 -3.16 -20.74
C SER A 63 -8.61 -2.74 -21.02
N THR A 64 -9.38 -3.62 -21.63
CA THR A 64 -10.77 -3.38 -22.02
C THR A 64 -11.80 -3.62 -20.91
N ARG A 65 -11.42 -4.02 -19.68
CA ARG A 65 -12.33 -4.09 -18.51
C ARG A 65 -11.66 -3.82 -17.16
N LEU A 66 -10.94 -2.70 -17.05
CA LEU A 66 -10.61 -2.17 -15.72
C LEU A 66 -11.88 -1.67 -15.03
N PRO A 67 -12.05 -1.88 -13.70
CA PRO A 67 -13.07 -1.18 -12.95
C PRO A 67 -12.94 0.32 -13.22
N ASN A 68 -14.05 1.01 -13.40
CA ASN A 68 -14.05 2.46 -13.50
C ASN A 68 -13.20 3.01 -12.33
N PRO A 69 -12.24 3.94 -12.56
CA PRO A 69 -11.33 4.45 -11.52
C PRO A 69 -12.04 5.02 -10.29
N LYS A 70 -13.36 5.28 -10.38
CA LYS A 70 -14.24 5.60 -9.25
C LYS A 70 -14.89 4.39 -8.58
N THR A 71 -14.39 3.17 -8.76
CA THR A 71 -14.92 1.95 -8.15
C THR A 71 -13.97 1.42 -7.08
N ILE A 72 -14.50 1.14 -5.90
CA ILE A 72 -13.77 0.46 -4.82
C ILE A 72 -14.30 -0.96 -4.71
N LEU A 73 -13.40 -1.93 -4.82
CA LEU A 73 -13.71 -3.32 -4.51
C LEU A 73 -13.55 -3.53 -3.00
N VAL A 74 -14.55 -4.15 -2.38
CA VAL A 74 -14.56 -4.43 -0.94
C VAL A 74 -14.72 -5.93 -0.73
N ALA A 75 -13.73 -6.55 -0.09
CA ALA A 75 -13.73 -7.96 0.26
C ALA A 75 -13.66 -8.13 1.79
N PRO A 76 -14.15 -9.23 2.37
CA PRO A 76 -14.02 -9.47 3.80
C PRO A 76 -12.54 -9.68 4.21
N LEU A 77 -12.22 -9.45 5.49
CA LEU A 77 -10.87 -9.75 6.03
C LEU A 77 -10.53 -11.23 5.89
N THR A 78 -11.49 -12.12 6.12
CA THR A 78 -11.39 -13.57 5.86
C THR A 78 -12.74 -14.09 5.39
N PRO A 79 -12.83 -15.23 4.69
CA PRO A 79 -14.10 -15.76 4.21
C PRO A 79 -15.15 -16.01 5.31
N GLN A 80 -14.71 -16.29 6.54
CA GLN A 80 -15.58 -16.57 7.69
C GLN A 80 -16.07 -15.31 8.41
N ARG A 81 -15.50 -14.14 8.09
CA ARG A 81 -15.88 -12.86 8.71
C ARG A 81 -16.75 -12.07 7.74
N GLY A 82 -17.88 -11.56 8.24
CA GLY A 82 -18.69 -10.61 7.48
C GLY A 82 -17.95 -9.29 7.23
N ILE A 83 -18.33 -8.58 6.18
CA ILE A 83 -17.75 -7.29 5.79
C ILE A 83 -18.21 -6.20 6.75
N GLU A 84 -17.26 -5.41 7.24
CA GLU A 84 -17.54 -4.16 7.95
C GLU A 84 -16.73 -3.03 7.29
N PRO A 85 -17.37 -2.20 6.44
CA PRO A 85 -16.66 -1.17 5.70
C PRO A 85 -16.26 0.01 6.62
N PRO A 86 -15.22 0.77 6.23
CA PRO A 86 -14.92 2.05 6.87
C PRO A 86 -16.13 3.00 6.88
N PRO A 87 -16.34 3.78 7.95
CA PRO A 87 -17.56 4.57 8.13
C PRO A 87 -17.74 5.66 7.07
N GLY A 88 -16.65 6.31 6.63
CA GLY A 88 -16.69 7.32 5.58
C GLY A 88 -16.97 6.76 4.18
N LEU A 89 -16.71 5.46 3.96
CA LEU A 89 -16.75 4.85 2.63
C LEU A 89 -18.14 4.97 1.96
N LEU A 90 -19.20 4.77 2.73
CA LEU A 90 -20.59 4.84 2.24
C LEU A 90 -21.00 6.26 1.80
N SER A 91 -20.36 7.28 2.37
CA SER A 91 -20.58 8.69 2.02
C SER A 91 -19.62 9.20 0.96
N SER A 92 -18.71 8.34 0.48
CA SER A 92 -17.67 8.73 -0.47
C SER A 92 -18.21 8.87 -1.90
N PRO A 93 -17.53 9.60 -2.78
CA PRO A 93 -17.92 9.72 -4.19
C PRO A 93 -17.66 8.45 -5.02
N TYR A 94 -17.13 7.39 -4.40
CA TYR A 94 -16.79 6.15 -5.08
C TYR A 94 -17.98 5.20 -5.15
N ARG A 95 -18.11 4.51 -6.29
CA ARG A 95 -19.00 3.35 -6.41
C ARG A 95 -18.40 2.17 -5.64
N ILE A 96 -19.15 1.63 -4.70
CA ILE A 96 -18.73 0.46 -3.92
C ILE A 96 -19.19 -0.81 -4.61
N LYS A 97 -18.30 -1.79 -4.77
CA LYS A 97 -18.62 -3.14 -5.24
C LYS A 97 -18.13 -4.17 -4.24
N LEU A 98 -19.07 -4.85 -3.59
CA LEU A 98 -18.76 -5.98 -2.72
C LEU A 98 -18.34 -7.18 -3.58
N VAL A 99 -17.24 -7.82 -3.20
CA VAL A 99 -16.71 -9.01 -3.86
C VAL A 99 -16.28 -10.04 -2.80
N PRO A 100 -16.35 -11.34 -3.08
CA PRO A 100 -15.90 -12.35 -2.12
C PRO A 100 -14.37 -12.30 -1.92
N ASN A 101 -13.64 -11.87 -2.96
CA ASN A 101 -12.21 -11.65 -2.97
C ASN A 101 -11.81 -10.79 -4.17
N PHE A 102 -10.58 -10.29 -4.22
CA PHE A 102 -9.96 -9.71 -5.41
C PHE A 102 -8.53 -10.21 -5.57
N ASP A 103 -8.06 -10.30 -6.82
CA ASP A 103 -6.77 -10.90 -7.12
C ASP A 103 -5.61 -9.94 -6.86
N ILE A 104 -4.54 -10.49 -6.29
CA ILE A 104 -3.23 -9.84 -6.20
C ILE A 104 -2.26 -10.61 -7.09
N PRO A 105 -1.76 -9.96 -8.15
CA PRO A 105 -0.71 -10.47 -9.02
C PRO A 105 0.50 -10.90 -8.21
N SER A 106 1.00 -12.11 -8.46
CA SER A 106 2.13 -12.67 -7.72
C SER A 106 3.45 -12.16 -8.30
N VAL A 107 4.23 -11.49 -7.46
CA VAL A 107 5.60 -11.07 -7.72
C VAL A 107 6.54 -12.05 -7.02
N ASP A 108 7.56 -12.51 -7.73
CA ASP A 108 8.61 -13.33 -7.15
C ASP A 108 9.49 -12.48 -6.23
N LYS A 109 9.37 -12.72 -4.92
CA LYS A 109 10.13 -12.02 -3.87
C LYS A 109 11.63 -12.30 -3.90
N THR A 110 12.07 -13.38 -4.55
CA THR A 110 13.50 -13.75 -4.62
C THR A 110 14.25 -13.01 -5.71
N SER A 111 13.56 -12.68 -6.80
CA SER A 111 14.15 -12.02 -7.98
C SER A 111 13.75 -10.55 -8.13
N THR A 112 12.63 -10.13 -7.52
CA THR A 112 12.12 -8.76 -7.65
C THR A 112 12.13 -8.05 -6.32
N ARG A 113 13.10 -7.13 -6.14
CA ARG A 113 13.02 -6.13 -5.07
C ARG A 113 11.97 -5.09 -5.43
N ARG A 114 11.04 -4.82 -4.51
CA ARG A 114 10.02 -3.79 -4.73
C ARG A 114 10.68 -2.41 -4.71
N ARG A 115 10.07 -1.42 -5.38
CA ARG A 115 10.57 -0.03 -5.36
C ARG A 115 10.79 0.51 -3.94
N ALA A 116 9.94 0.08 -3.00
CA ALA A 116 10.07 0.43 -1.59
C ALA A 116 11.32 -0.18 -0.92
N GLU A 117 11.86 -1.28 -1.44
CA GLU A 117 12.95 -2.08 -0.86
C GLU A 117 14.34 -1.74 -1.38
N TYR A 118 14.46 -0.78 -2.29
CA TYR A 118 15.76 -0.24 -2.70
C TYR A 118 16.33 0.63 -1.57
N GLY A 119 17.13 0.02 -0.69
CA GLY A 119 17.95 0.74 0.29
C GLY A 119 19.30 1.20 -0.29
N TYR A 120 19.50 2.52 -0.40
CA TYR A 120 20.80 3.26 -0.51
C TYR A 120 21.70 3.12 -1.78
N PRO A 121 22.58 4.11 -2.07
CA PRO A 121 22.43 5.58 -2.02
C PRO A 121 22.04 6.11 -3.41
N ILE A 122 20.95 6.90 -3.50
CA ILE A 122 20.41 7.32 -4.80
C ILE A 122 20.72 8.81 -5.06
N ASP A 123 21.33 9.04 -6.21
CA ASP A 123 21.54 10.30 -6.95
C ASP A 123 20.59 11.46 -6.54
N THR A 124 21.19 12.55 -6.07
CA THR A 124 20.53 13.72 -5.45
C THR A 124 19.62 14.49 -6.39
N ALA A 125 19.85 14.46 -7.72
CA ALA A 125 19.05 15.19 -8.69
C ALA A 125 17.71 14.48 -9.01
N ARG A 126 17.76 13.14 -9.22
CA ARG A 126 16.56 12.29 -9.35
C ARG A 126 15.68 12.35 -8.10
N HIS A 127 16.33 12.53 -6.94
CA HIS A 127 15.67 12.61 -5.64
C HIS A 127 14.66 13.77 -5.56
N SER A 128 14.87 14.93 -6.19
CA SER A 128 14.03 16.11 -5.92
C SER A 128 12.61 16.07 -6.55
N LEU A 129 12.48 15.68 -7.82
CA LEU A 129 11.19 15.51 -8.49
C LEU A 129 10.47 14.24 -8.02
N ASP A 130 11.21 13.14 -7.83
CA ASP A 130 10.64 11.92 -7.24
C ASP A 130 10.16 12.17 -5.82
N LEU A 131 10.87 12.95 -4.99
CA LEU A 131 10.39 13.32 -3.67
C LEU A 131 9.10 14.14 -3.70
N ARG A 132 8.99 15.13 -4.60
CA ARG A 132 7.76 15.95 -4.71
C ARG A 132 6.57 15.14 -5.21
N ASN A 133 6.77 14.31 -6.23
CA ASN A 133 5.73 13.43 -6.74
C ASN A 133 5.38 12.33 -5.72
N ASN A 134 6.37 11.78 -5.01
CA ASN A 134 6.14 10.82 -3.93
C ASN A 134 5.40 11.46 -2.77
N ARG A 135 5.74 12.70 -2.39
CA ARG A 135 5.00 13.48 -1.40
C ARG A 135 3.54 13.61 -1.82
N ARG A 136 3.26 14.08 -3.03
CA ARG A 136 1.88 14.20 -3.52
C ARG A 136 1.14 12.85 -3.56
N HIS A 137 1.81 11.78 -3.97
CA HIS A 137 1.23 10.44 -3.95
C HIS A 137 0.90 9.97 -2.53
N GLN A 138 1.84 10.14 -1.59
CA GLN A 138 1.63 9.79 -0.18
C GLN A 138 0.46 10.59 0.39
N GLN A 139 0.38 11.90 0.10
CA GLN A 139 -0.74 12.74 0.49
C GLN A 139 -2.08 12.15 0.04
N PHE A 140 -2.23 11.77 -1.23
CA PHE A 140 -3.47 11.16 -1.71
C PHE A 140 -3.80 9.82 -1.03
N LEU A 141 -2.80 9.06 -0.59
CA LEU A 141 -3.04 7.82 0.16
C LEU A 141 -3.54 8.10 1.58
N TYR A 142 -2.96 9.11 2.25
CA TYR A 142 -3.47 9.60 3.53
C TYR A 142 -4.88 10.18 3.37
N ASP A 143 -5.13 10.99 2.34
CA ASP A 143 -6.44 11.59 2.11
C ASP A 143 -7.51 10.51 1.89
N PHE A 144 -7.16 9.48 1.11
CA PHE A 144 -8.05 8.36 0.92
C PHE A 144 -8.29 7.61 2.24
N ALA A 145 -7.25 7.30 3.00
CA ALA A 145 -7.40 6.55 4.26
C ALA A 145 -8.20 7.34 5.32
N LEU A 146 -7.87 8.60 5.54
CA LEU A 146 -8.41 9.41 6.62
C LEU A 146 -9.73 10.07 6.22
N HIS A 147 -9.77 10.77 5.08
CA HIS A 147 -10.96 11.53 4.68
C HIS A 147 -11.99 10.66 3.95
N THR A 148 -11.56 9.78 3.03
CA THR A 148 -12.50 8.94 2.26
C THR A 148 -12.96 7.72 3.05
N CYS A 149 -12.04 6.95 3.64
CA CYS A 149 -12.41 5.74 4.36
C CYS A 149 -12.92 6.04 5.76
N LEU A 150 -12.19 6.80 6.58
CA LEU A 150 -12.61 7.06 7.96
C LEU A 150 -13.60 8.24 8.08
N GLY A 151 -13.64 9.15 7.11
CA GLY A 151 -14.58 10.28 7.18
C GLY A 151 -14.30 11.20 8.37
N ILE A 152 -13.03 11.41 8.74
CA ILE A 152 -12.63 12.18 9.94
C ILE A 152 -13.15 13.62 10.00
N ASP A 153 -13.61 14.17 8.87
CA ASP A 153 -14.20 15.52 8.83
C ASP A 153 -15.68 15.56 9.24
N ARG A 154 -16.36 14.41 9.24
CA ARG A 154 -17.83 14.35 9.19
C ARG A 154 -18.46 13.24 10.03
N VAL A 155 -17.77 12.11 10.17
CA VAL A 155 -18.37 10.84 10.63
C VAL A 155 -17.68 10.34 11.88
N THR A 156 -16.34 10.28 11.87
CA THR A 156 -15.57 9.69 12.97
C THR A 156 -14.80 10.78 13.72
N PRO A 157 -15.31 11.29 14.85
CA PRO A 157 -14.53 12.14 15.73
C PRO A 157 -13.43 11.28 16.38
N LEU A 158 -12.17 11.65 16.17
CA LEU A 158 -11.00 11.00 16.77
C LEU A 158 -10.39 11.95 17.78
N SER A 159 -9.96 11.43 18.93
CA SER A 159 -9.15 12.19 19.89
C SER A 159 -7.66 11.92 19.69
N SER A 160 -7.31 10.73 19.18
CA SER A 160 -5.92 10.31 18.99
C SER A 160 -5.69 9.51 17.69
N ILE A 161 -4.53 9.73 17.07
CA ILE A 161 -4.07 8.97 15.91
C ILE A 161 -2.61 8.55 16.06
N LEU A 162 -2.32 7.29 15.69
CA LEU A 162 -0.97 6.73 15.60
C LEU A 162 -0.63 6.46 14.13
N ASP A 163 0.46 7.05 13.64
CA ASP A 163 0.98 6.78 12.30
C ASP A 163 2.20 5.85 12.36
N LEU A 164 2.03 4.62 11.88
CA LEU A 164 3.05 3.58 11.89
C LEU A 164 3.89 3.64 10.61
N ALA A 165 5.20 3.79 10.81
CA ALA A 165 6.20 4.08 9.80
C ALA A 165 5.91 5.41 9.08
N CYS A 166 5.67 6.44 9.90
CA CYS A 166 5.32 7.79 9.46
C CYS A 166 6.41 8.48 8.63
N GLY A 167 7.63 7.93 8.58
CA GLY A 167 8.74 8.43 7.78
C GLY A 167 9.12 9.87 8.12
N VAL A 168 9.65 10.57 7.11
CA VAL A 168 10.12 11.98 7.25
C VAL A 168 9.48 12.94 6.25
N LEU A 169 8.66 12.43 5.32
CA LEU A 169 8.21 13.22 4.16
C LEU A 169 6.84 13.88 4.36
N LEU A 170 5.88 13.14 4.95
CA LEU A 170 4.49 13.54 5.22
C LEU A 170 3.89 12.65 6.34
N PRO A 171 4.26 12.87 7.61
CA PRO A 171 3.55 12.21 8.69
C PRO A 171 2.09 12.69 8.69
N PHE A 172 1.14 11.79 8.96
CA PHE A 172 -0.28 12.11 9.12
C PHE A 172 -0.96 12.82 7.94
N GLY A 173 -0.41 12.73 6.72
CA GLY A 173 -0.97 13.43 5.58
C GLY A 173 -0.80 14.95 5.63
N GLY A 174 0.29 15.47 6.21
CA GLY A 174 0.69 16.87 6.03
C GLY A 174 -0.22 17.89 6.72
N GLU A 175 0.01 18.09 8.02
CA GLU A 175 -0.46 19.21 8.88
C GLU A 175 -1.98 19.31 9.17
N SER A 176 -2.89 18.84 8.30
CA SER A 176 -4.35 19.08 8.46
C SER A 176 -5.02 18.45 9.69
N LEU A 177 -4.41 17.41 10.29
CA LEU A 177 -4.95 16.73 11.47
C LEU A 177 -4.72 17.50 12.76
N MET A 178 -3.59 18.21 12.88
CA MET A 178 -3.21 18.91 14.11
C MET A 178 -4.11 20.12 14.37
N GLU A 179 -4.59 20.77 13.30
CA GLU A 179 -5.53 21.90 13.38
C GLU A 179 -6.87 21.52 14.02
N LYS A 180 -7.19 20.22 14.10
CA LYS A 180 -8.45 19.71 14.66
C LYS A 180 -8.35 19.31 16.14
N GLY A 181 -7.21 19.57 16.79
CA GLY A 181 -6.98 19.19 18.19
C GLY A 181 -6.84 17.69 18.42
N ILE A 182 -6.61 16.90 17.37
CA ILE A 182 -6.35 15.46 17.45
C ILE A 182 -4.92 15.27 17.95
N PHE A 183 -4.73 14.47 18.98
CA PHE A 183 -3.40 14.06 19.42
C PHE A 183 -2.79 13.10 18.40
N ALA A 184 -1.71 13.49 17.73
CA ALA A 184 -1.05 12.69 16.71
C ALA A 184 0.34 12.23 17.16
N LEU A 185 0.59 10.92 17.09
CA LEU A 185 1.87 10.29 17.46
C LEU A 185 2.41 9.44 16.32
N GLY A 186 3.69 9.62 15.97
CA GLY A 186 4.30 8.94 14.83
C GLY A 186 5.38 7.98 15.29
N PHE A 187 5.34 6.73 14.82
CA PHE A 187 6.39 5.75 15.03
C PHE A 187 7.15 5.49 13.74
N ASP A 188 8.48 5.52 13.79
CA ASP A 188 9.34 5.03 12.71
C ASP A 188 10.75 4.74 13.26
N HIS A 189 11.49 3.85 12.61
CA HIS A 189 12.88 3.57 12.91
C HIS A 189 13.86 4.63 12.38
N ILE A 190 13.49 5.40 11.33
CA ILE A 190 14.37 6.39 10.65
C ILE A 190 14.08 7.84 11.08
N LEU A 191 13.46 8.05 12.23
CA LEU A 191 13.00 9.40 12.61
C LEU A 191 14.13 10.42 12.77
N ARG A 192 13.86 11.62 12.24
CA ARG A 192 14.50 12.87 12.65
C ARG A 192 13.41 13.73 13.31
N PRO A 193 13.64 14.26 14.52
CA PRO A 193 12.67 15.14 15.17
C PRO A 193 12.26 16.29 14.25
N MET A 194 10.96 16.48 14.05
CA MET A 194 10.40 17.67 13.39
C MET A 194 9.66 18.51 14.43
N LYS A 195 9.81 19.83 14.34
CA LYS A 195 9.19 20.75 15.29
C LYS A 195 7.66 20.67 15.17
N GLY A 196 6.96 20.48 16.29
CA GLY A 196 5.49 20.54 16.36
C GLY A 196 4.76 19.22 16.13
N VAL A 197 5.47 18.09 16.06
CA VAL A 197 4.85 16.76 15.89
C VAL A 197 5.52 15.78 16.84
N ASP A 198 4.71 15.00 17.57
CA ASP A 198 5.19 14.01 18.53
C ASP A 198 5.59 12.71 17.83
N PHE A 199 6.79 12.23 18.12
CA PHE A 199 7.33 11.01 17.53
C PHE A 199 8.06 10.14 18.55
N ALA A 200 8.05 8.83 18.32
CA ALA A 200 8.93 7.90 19.02
C ALA A 200 9.69 7.01 18.03
N GLN A 201 11.02 6.98 18.17
CA GLN A 201 11.86 6.08 17.40
C GLN A 201 11.75 4.66 17.96
N CYS A 202 11.17 3.75 17.20
CA CYS A 202 11.05 2.36 17.59
C CYS A 202 11.06 1.43 16.38
N SER A 203 11.46 0.17 16.60
CA SER A 203 11.24 -0.88 15.60
C SER A 203 9.75 -1.20 15.55
N LEU A 204 9.22 -1.42 14.34
CA LEU A 204 7.85 -1.87 14.13
C LEU A 204 7.80 -3.35 13.70
N ILE A 205 8.97 -3.95 13.49
CA ILE A 205 9.11 -5.34 13.03
C ILE A 205 9.68 -6.15 14.18
N GLY A 206 8.95 -7.20 14.58
CA GLY A 206 9.41 -8.15 15.61
C GLY A 206 9.53 -7.55 17.01
N SER A 207 8.83 -6.45 17.32
CA SER A 207 8.90 -5.80 18.63
C SER A 207 7.55 -5.24 19.08
N LYS A 208 7.45 -4.93 20.38
CA LYS A 208 6.24 -4.36 20.98
C LYS A 208 6.19 -2.85 20.82
N PHE A 209 4.99 -2.31 20.65
CA PHE A 209 4.76 -0.87 20.60
C PHE A 209 4.89 -0.28 22.01
N PRO A 210 5.60 0.85 22.19
CA PRO A 210 5.80 1.49 23.50
C PRO A 210 4.57 2.28 23.96
N LEU A 211 3.39 1.66 23.90
CA LEU A 211 2.10 2.25 24.26
C LEU A 211 1.33 1.35 25.20
N ARG A 212 0.51 1.97 26.06
CA ARG A 212 -0.45 1.23 26.89
C ARG A 212 -1.54 0.62 26.00
N PRO A 213 -2.15 -0.50 26.42
CA PRO A 213 -3.33 -1.01 25.74
C PRO A 213 -4.44 0.05 25.63
N SER A 214 -5.23 0.00 24.55
CA SER A 214 -6.45 0.79 24.40
C SER A 214 -6.24 2.31 24.50
N SER A 215 -5.12 2.81 23.95
CA SER A 215 -4.71 4.20 24.08
C SER A 215 -4.88 5.03 22.80
N ILE A 216 -5.21 4.39 21.68
CA ILE A 216 -5.27 5.03 20.36
C ILE A 216 -6.62 4.78 19.69
N ASP A 217 -7.29 5.84 19.26
CA ASP A 217 -8.59 5.73 18.56
C ASP A 217 -8.40 5.26 17.12
N CYS A 218 -7.34 5.72 16.45
CA CYS A 218 -7.05 5.37 15.07
C CYS A 218 -5.57 5.05 14.84
N ILE A 219 -5.30 3.90 14.23
CA ILE A 219 -3.98 3.55 13.70
C ILE A 219 -4.01 3.71 12.17
N VAL A 220 -3.09 4.49 11.62
CA VAL A 220 -2.85 4.56 10.18
C VAL A 220 -1.46 4.03 9.86
N SER A 221 -1.31 3.37 8.71
CA SER A 221 0.00 3.01 8.19
C SER A 221 -0.03 3.06 6.67
N ILE A 222 0.83 3.88 6.07
CA ILE A 222 0.89 4.03 4.62
C ILE A 222 2.22 3.49 4.10
N SER A 223 2.14 2.58 3.13
CA SER A 223 3.31 2.03 2.44
C SER A 223 4.33 1.32 3.36
N PHE A 224 3.89 0.64 4.42
CA PHE A 224 4.80 -0.04 5.35
C PHE A 224 4.57 -1.54 5.56
N VAL A 225 3.32 -2.02 5.66
CA VAL A 225 3.03 -3.41 6.08
C VAL A 225 3.72 -4.46 5.21
N GLN A 226 4.07 -4.13 3.97
CA GLN A 226 4.83 -5.02 3.11
C GLN A 226 6.21 -5.43 3.65
N TRP A 227 6.80 -4.63 4.56
CA TRP A 227 8.04 -4.97 5.26
C TRP A 227 7.82 -5.99 6.37
N VAL A 228 6.64 -5.96 7.01
CA VAL A 228 6.23 -6.95 8.01
C VAL A 228 6.01 -8.32 7.36
N THR A 229 5.43 -8.35 6.16
CA THR A 229 5.16 -9.61 5.42
C THR A 229 6.34 -10.09 4.57
N ALA A 230 7.42 -9.30 4.47
CA ALA A 230 8.53 -9.59 3.55
C ALA A 230 9.19 -10.94 3.82
N THR A 231 9.39 -11.31 5.08
CA THR A 231 10.07 -12.55 5.47
C THR A 231 9.13 -13.75 5.60
N GLU A 232 7.82 -13.58 5.36
CA GLU A 232 6.78 -14.61 5.57
C GLU A 232 6.81 -15.24 6.99
N ASN A 233 7.34 -14.51 7.97
CA ASN A 233 7.45 -15.00 9.34
C ASN A 233 6.15 -14.73 10.09
N GLU A 234 5.33 -15.77 10.26
CA GLU A 234 4.03 -15.69 10.94
C GLU A 234 4.11 -15.11 12.36
N ARG A 235 5.22 -15.32 13.08
CA ARG A 235 5.39 -14.74 14.42
C ARG A 235 5.55 -13.22 14.37
N VAL A 236 6.25 -12.72 13.36
CA VAL A 236 6.45 -11.27 13.14
C VAL A 236 5.13 -10.62 12.70
N ILE A 237 4.43 -11.24 11.76
CA ILE A 237 3.12 -10.76 11.27
C ILE A 237 2.09 -10.78 12.41
N GLY A 238 2.03 -11.88 13.16
CA GLY A 238 1.14 -12.05 14.31
C GLY A 238 1.42 -11.03 15.42
N LEU A 239 2.69 -10.82 15.79
CA LEU A 239 3.06 -9.82 16.80
C LEU A 239 2.67 -8.40 16.36
N PHE A 240 2.93 -8.03 15.11
CA PHE A 240 2.55 -6.73 14.58
C PHE A 240 1.03 -6.50 14.67
N ALA A 241 0.22 -7.47 14.22
CA ALA A 241 -1.24 -7.40 14.32
C ALA A 241 -1.72 -7.33 15.78
N GLN A 242 -1.15 -8.15 16.67
CA GLN A 242 -1.44 -8.11 18.11
C GLN A 242 -1.16 -6.75 18.73
N GLU A 243 -0.04 -6.12 18.40
CA GLU A 243 0.32 -4.81 18.96
C GLU A 243 -0.57 -3.69 18.44
N CYS A 244 -0.99 -3.75 17.16
CA CYS A 244 -2.01 -2.83 16.63
C CYS A 244 -3.33 -3.00 17.40
N VAL A 245 -3.84 -4.23 17.49
CA VAL A 245 -5.12 -4.53 18.15
C VAL A 245 -5.11 -4.25 19.66
N ARG A 246 -3.96 -4.46 20.31
CA ARG A 246 -3.76 -4.15 21.72
C ARG A 246 -3.83 -2.65 21.99
N THR A 247 -3.27 -1.83 21.11
CA THR A 247 -3.19 -0.37 21.29
C THR A 247 -4.45 0.36 20.86
N MET A 248 -5.21 -0.19 19.91
CA MET A 248 -6.53 0.30 19.52
C MET A 248 -7.51 0.39 20.70
N ALA A 249 -8.29 1.48 20.74
CA ALA A 249 -9.41 1.66 21.67
C ALA A 249 -10.34 0.44 21.68
N ASN A 250 -10.82 0.05 22.86
CA ASN A 250 -11.60 -1.18 23.03
C ASN A 250 -12.98 -1.15 22.36
N GLN A 251 -13.50 0.05 22.09
CA GLN A 251 -14.78 0.27 21.44
C GLN A 251 -14.57 1.27 20.32
N GLY A 252 -14.80 0.84 19.09
CA GLY A 252 -14.68 1.70 17.91
C GLY A 252 -13.24 2.09 17.56
N GLY A 253 -12.22 1.40 18.09
CA GLY A 253 -10.85 1.61 17.65
C GLY A 253 -10.73 1.26 16.16
N HIS A 254 -10.18 2.17 15.37
CA HIS A 254 -10.01 2.03 13.92
C HIS A 254 -8.55 1.74 13.56
N CYS A 255 -8.36 0.94 12.52
CA CYS A 255 -7.05 0.76 11.91
C CYS A 255 -7.18 0.68 10.40
N ILE A 256 -6.40 1.48 9.66
CA ILE A 256 -6.35 1.43 8.20
C ILE A 256 -4.90 1.41 7.72
N MET A 257 -4.60 0.41 6.89
CA MET A 257 -3.25 0.16 6.42
C MET A 257 -3.21 0.05 4.92
N GLN A 258 -2.48 0.95 4.27
CA GLN A 258 -2.15 0.85 2.85
C GLN A 258 -0.80 0.15 2.69
N PHE A 259 -0.72 -0.85 1.83
CA PHE A 259 0.57 -1.47 1.49
C PHE A 259 0.58 -2.12 0.12
N TYR A 260 1.74 -2.66 -0.25
CA TYR A 260 2.00 -3.29 -1.55
C TYR A 260 2.27 -4.80 -1.35
N PRO A 261 1.22 -5.63 -1.18
CA PRO A 261 1.41 -7.07 -1.08
C PRO A 261 2.13 -7.60 -2.34
N ALA A 262 3.13 -8.46 -2.17
CA ALA A 262 3.82 -9.06 -3.30
C ALA A 262 2.97 -10.15 -3.96
N ASN A 263 2.08 -10.77 -3.19
CA ASN A 263 1.18 -11.81 -3.66
C ASN A 263 -0.05 -11.85 -2.75
N LYS A 264 -1.02 -12.70 -3.12
CA LYS A 264 -2.25 -12.87 -2.34
C LYS A 264 -2.00 -13.35 -0.90
N ARG A 265 -0.97 -14.20 -0.69
CA ARG A 265 -0.60 -14.71 0.63
C ARG A 265 -0.25 -13.56 1.58
N ASP A 266 0.48 -12.53 1.13
CA ASP A 266 0.77 -11.37 1.98
C ASP A 266 -0.49 -10.68 2.53
N LEU A 267 -1.50 -10.49 1.68
CA LEU A 267 -2.77 -9.90 2.09
C LEU A 267 -3.58 -10.84 2.98
N ASP A 268 -3.60 -12.13 2.67
CA ASP A 268 -4.28 -13.14 3.48
C ASP A 268 -3.65 -13.23 4.87
N SER A 269 -2.33 -13.40 4.97
CA SER A 269 -1.61 -13.55 6.24
C SER A 269 -1.79 -12.36 7.17
N ILE A 270 -1.71 -11.13 6.67
CA ILE A 270 -1.95 -9.96 7.54
C ILE A 270 -3.41 -9.88 8.00
N SER A 271 -4.37 -10.16 7.10
CA SER A 271 -5.80 -10.09 7.44
C SER A 271 -6.19 -11.16 8.45
N GLU A 272 -5.67 -12.38 8.29
CA GLU A 272 -5.86 -13.49 9.22
C GLU A 272 -5.22 -13.20 10.58
N ALA A 273 -4.02 -12.60 10.60
CA ALA A 273 -3.37 -12.20 11.85
C ALA A 273 -4.19 -11.17 12.64
N PHE A 274 -4.82 -10.19 11.97
CA PHE A 274 -5.74 -9.26 12.63
C PHE A 274 -6.96 -9.96 13.23
N VAL A 275 -7.57 -10.87 12.48
CA VAL A 275 -8.74 -11.63 12.94
C VAL A 275 -8.40 -12.60 14.07
N ALA A 276 -7.18 -13.12 14.10
CA ALA A 276 -6.67 -13.99 15.16
C ALA A 276 -6.29 -13.23 16.44
N ALA A 277 -5.88 -11.98 16.33
CA ALA A 277 -5.42 -11.17 17.46
C ALA A 277 -6.55 -10.84 18.45
N ASP A 278 -7.79 -10.64 17.99
CA ASP A 278 -8.96 -10.42 18.86
C ASP A 278 -10.26 -10.81 18.13
N ARG A 279 -11.17 -11.49 18.83
CA ARG A 279 -12.44 -11.97 18.27
C ARG A 279 -13.39 -10.84 17.84
N GLY A 280 -13.27 -9.67 18.47
CA GLY A 280 -14.02 -8.46 18.19
C GLY A 280 -13.52 -7.69 16.96
N ILE A 281 -12.43 -8.13 16.32
CA ILE A 281 -11.97 -7.52 15.07
C ILE A 281 -12.92 -7.85 13.93
N ARG A 282 -13.41 -6.78 13.32
CA ARG A 282 -14.20 -6.76 12.08
C ARG A 282 -13.51 -5.85 11.07
N GLY A 283 -13.95 -5.87 9.83
CA GLY A 283 -13.38 -4.99 8.81
C GLY A 283 -13.50 -5.52 7.40
N CYS A 284 -12.64 -5.02 6.52
CA CYS A 284 -12.58 -5.43 5.14
C CYS A 284 -11.21 -5.12 4.49
N ARG A 285 -11.01 -5.69 3.32
CA ARG A 285 -9.92 -5.37 2.40
C ARG A 285 -10.48 -4.50 1.29
N LEU A 286 -9.72 -3.50 0.87
CA LEU A 286 -10.12 -2.56 -0.17
C LEU A 286 -9.11 -2.60 -1.32
N SER A 287 -9.62 -2.59 -2.55
CA SER A 287 -8.84 -2.32 -3.75
C SER A 287 -9.41 -1.07 -4.42
N ALA A 288 -8.62 0.00 -4.44
CA ALA A 288 -9.06 1.32 -4.85
C ALA A 288 -8.03 2.03 -5.75
N TRP A 289 -8.48 3.09 -6.40
CA TRP A 289 -7.65 3.91 -7.29
C TRP A 289 -7.58 5.36 -6.79
N PRO A 290 -6.95 5.62 -5.63
CA PRO A 290 -6.95 6.94 -5.00
C PRO A 290 -6.12 7.98 -5.75
N VAL A 291 -5.17 7.54 -6.58
CA VAL A 291 -4.29 8.42 -7.35
C VAL A 291 -4.51 8.21 -8.83
N GLU A 292 -4.98 9.25 -9.52
CA GLU A 292 -5.17 9.24 -10.98
C GLU A 292 -3.87 8.82 -11.70
N ASN A 293 -4.01 8.04 -12.77
CA ASN A 293 -2.89 7.58 -13.60
C ASN A 293 -1.84 6.71 -12.88
N ARG A 294 -2.10 6.24 -11.66
CA ARG A 294 -1.25 5.24 -10.96
C ARG A 294 -1.89 3.86 -11.01
N GLY A 295 -1.23 2.82 -10.51
CA GLY A 295 -1.91 1.52 -10.35
C GLY A 295 -2.91 1.51 -9.19
N VAL A 296 -3.69 0.44 -9.10
CA VAL A 296 -4.53 0.10 -7.92
C VAL A 296 -3.71 0.14 -6.63
N LYS A 297 -4.37 0.47 -5.53
CA LYS A 297 -3.84 0.50 -4.16
C LYS A 297 -4.67 -0.41 -3.28
N ILE A 298 -3.98 -1.18 -2.45
CA ILE A 298 -4.58 -2.14 -1.53
C ILE A 298 -4.56 -1.55 -0.12
N PHE A 299 -5.70 -1.66 0.55
CA PHE A 299 -5.84 -1.30 1.95
C PHE A 299 -6.46 -2.45 2.74
N VAL A 300 -6.07 -2.56 4.01
CA VAL A 300 -6.75 -3.36 5.02
C VAL A 300 -7.34 -2.40 6.04
N TYR A 301 -8.63 -2.53 6.30
CA TYR A 301 -9.33 -1.79 7.33
C TYR A 301 -9.83 -2.76 8.40
N CYS A 302 -9.57 -2.42 9.65
CA CYS A 302 -10.02 -3.13 10.83
C CYS A 302 -10.71 -2.16 11.79
N VAL A 303 -11.75 -2.65 12.46
CA VAL A 303 -12.40 -1.98 13.59
C VAL A 303 -12.52 -2.95 14.75
N LYS A 304 -12.24 -2.47 15.96
CA LYS A 304 -12.38 -3.23 17.20
C LYS A 304 -13.74 -2.93 17.82
N ASN A 305 -14.65 -3.88 17.68
CA ASN A 305 -15.96 -3.80 18.30
C ASN A 305 -15.93 -4.52 19.65
N SER A 306 -16.58 -3.95 20.66
CA SER A 306 -16.86 -4.70 21.89
C SER A 306 -17.69 -5.92 21.53
N LEU A 307 -17.23 -7.09 21.95
CA LEU A 307 -18.10 -8.26 21.96
C LEU A 307 -19.32 -7.94 22.83
N PRO A 308 -20.54 -8.32 22.42
CA PRO A 308 -21.68 -8.25 23.33
C PRO A 308 -21.30 -8.98 24.62
N ALA A 309 -21.55 -8.34 25.76
CA ALA A 309 -21.31 -8.96 27.05
C ALA A 309 -22.03 -10.31 27.06
N VAL A 310 -21.28 -11.39 27.24
CA VAL A 310 -21.86 -12.71 27.44
C VAL A 310 -22.54 -12.66 28.81
N GLY A 311 -23.84 -12.33 28.83
CA GLY A 311 -24.65 -12.30 30.06
C GLY A 311 -25.50 -11.05 30.31
N ALA A 312 -26.22 -10.53 29.31
CA ALA A 312 -27.47 -9.80 29.58
C ALA A 312 -28.61 -10.69 29.06
N ASN A 313 -29.38 -11.23 30.00
CA ASN A 313 -30.38 -12.30 29.86
C ASN A 313 -31.36 -12.11 28.70
#